data_AF-C7C4X0-F1
#
_entry.id   AF-C7C4X0-F1
#
_cell.length_a   1.000
_cell.length_b   1.000
_cell.length_c   1.000
_cell.angle_alpha   90.00
_cell.angle_beta   90.00
_cell.angle_gamma   90.00
#
_symmetry.space_group_name_H-M   'P 1'
#
loop_
_entity.id
_entity.type
_entity.pdbx_description
1 polymer ?
#
loop_
_entity_poly.entity_id
_entity_poly.type
_entity_poly.pdbx_seq_one_letter_code
_entity_poly.pdbx_strand_id
1 'polypeptide(L)'
;TGPYCYAGMGLPINPLEGCREYVAQQTCGISISGSAVSTEPGNTPRDRCCKELYDASQHCRCEAVRYFIGRRSDPNSSVLKDLPGCPREPQRDFAKVLVTPGHCNVMTVHNAPYCLGLDI
;
A
#
# COMPACT_ATOMS: atom_id res chain seq x y z
N THR A 1 8.53 -13.86 12.73
CA THR A 1 7.39 -12.92 12.66
C THR A 1 6.61 -13.03 13.94
N GLY A 2 6.55 -11.95 14.73
CA GLY A 2 5.77 -11.93 15.98
C GLY A 2 4.26 -11.94 15.70
N PRO A 3 3.40 -12.17 16.70
CA PRO A 3 1.95 -12.20 16.52
C PRO A 3 1.34 -10.81 16.27
N TYR A 4 2.14 -9.76 16.40
CA TYR A 4 1.70 -8.38 16.31
C TYR A 4 1.96 -7.80 14.93
N CYS A 5 1.03 -6.98 14.45
CA CYS A 5 1.11 -6.28 13.17
C CYS A 5 1.24 -4.77 13.39
N TYR A 6 2.26 -4.34 14.12
CA TYR A 6 2.52 -2.91 14.34
C TYR A 6 3.68 -2.44 13.47
N ALA A 7 3.66 -1.17 13.06
CA ALA A 7 4.81 -0.56 12.40
C ALA A 7 6.07 -0.66 13.30
N GLY A 8 7.17 -1.17 12.74
CA GLY A 8 8.40 -1.48 13.49
C GLY A 8 8.37 -2.78 14.32
N MET A 9 7.22 -3.46 14.43
CA MET A 9 7.07 -4.74 15.12
C MET A 9 6.13 -5.68 14.35
N GLY A 10 6.72 -6.52 13.49
CA GLY A 10 5.99 -7.41 12.58
C GLY A 10 5.72 -6.79 11.20
N LEU A 11 5.76 -5.46 11.10
CA LEU A 11 5.80 -4.70 9.85
C LEU A 11 7.03 -3.76 9.81
N PRO A 12 7.47 -3.29 8.63
CA PRO A 12 8.43 -2.19 8.52
C PRO A 12 7.96 -0.92 9.24
N ILE A 13 8.87 0.04 9.49
CA ILE A 13 8.52 1.33 10.13
C ILE A 13 7.53 2.13 9.27
N ASN A 14 7.72 2.13 7.94
CA ASN A 14 6.78 2.67 6.96
C ASN A 14 6.26 1.53 6.09
N PRO A 15 5.19 0.81 6.51
CA PRO A 15 4.64 -0.26 5.70
C PRO A 15 4.16 0.25 4.34
N LEU A 16 4.48 -0.50 3.28
CA LEU A 16 4.04 -0.23 1.91
C LEU A 16 4.55 1.11 1.33
N GLU A 17 5.66 1.66 1.81
CA GLU A 17 6.25 2.89 1.25
C GLU A 17 6.54 2.75 -0.26
N GLY A 18 6.96 1.56 -0.72
CA GLY A 18 7.17 1.27 -2.13
C GLY A 18 5.88 1.29 -2.97
N CYS A 19 4.70 1.24 -2.36
CA CYS A 19 3.41 1.36 -3.05
C CYS A 19 3.04 2.80 -3.42
N ARG A 20 3.67 3.83 -2.83
CA ARG A 20 3.27 5.23 -3.04
C ARG A 20 3.30 5.63 -4.51
N GLU A 21 4.35 5.22 -5.23
CA GLU A 21 4.51 5.57 -6.64
C GLU A 21 3.50 4.83 -7.52
N TYR A 22 3.29 3.53 -7.29
CA TYR A 22 2.30 2.77 -8.02
C TYR A 22 0.88 3.33 -7.85
N VAL A 23 0.51 3.67 -6.62
CA VAL A 23 -0.80 4.27 -6.31
C VAL A 23 -0.96 5.63 -6.99
N ALA A 24 0.04 6.50 -6.91
CA ALA A 24 0.00 7.81 -7.57
C ALA A 24 -0.13 7.69 -9.09
N GLN A 25 0.58 6.75 -9.71
CA GLN A 25 0.48 6.48 -11.16
C GLN A 25 -0.92 6.01 -11.56
N GLN A 26 -1.51 5.09 -10.80
CA GLN A 26 -2.83 4.52 -11.14
C GLN A 26 -3.99 5.48 -10.87
N THR A 27 -3.88 6.31 -9.84
CA THR A 27 -4.97 7.22 -9.47
C THR A 27 -4.91 8.56 -10.17
N CYS A 28 -3.70 9.02 -10.49
CA CYS A 28 -3.49 10.39 -10.93
C CYS A 28 -2.69 10.50 -12.22
N GLY A 29 -2.15 9.39 -12.75
CA GLY A 29 -1.33 9.40 -13.96
C GLY A 29 0.02 10.13 -13.79
N ILE A 30 0.46 10.34 -12.55
CA ILE A 30 1.67 11.10 -12.22
C ILE A 30 2.75 10.15 -11.72
N SER A 31 3.98 10.32 -12.21
CA SER A 31 5.18 9.74 -11.61
C SER A 31 5.74 10.68 -10.55
N ILE A 32 6.11 10.15 -9.39
CA ILE A 32 6.66 10.98 -8.30
C ILE A 32 8.07 11.43 -8.69
N SER A 33 8.24 12.73 -8.96
CA SER A 33 9.52 13.34 -9.36
C SER A 33 10.67 12.92 -8.43
N GLY A 34 11.75 12.38 -9.00
CA GLY A 34 12.93 11.91 -8.28
C GLY A 34 13.04 10.40 -8.11
N SER A 35 12.00 9.63 -8.45
CA SER A 35 12.13 8.17 -8.68
C SER A 35 12.32 7.92 -10.16
N ALA A 36 13.47 7.37 -10.55
CA ALA A 36 13.60 6.81 -11.89
C ALA A 36 12.58 5.67 -12.01
N VAL A 37 11.55 5.85 -12.83
CA VAL A 37 10.56 4.80 -13.09
C VAL A 37 11.28 3.72 -13.88
N SER A 38 11.82 2.74 -13.17
CA SER A 38 12.37 1.55 -13.80
C SER A 38 11.24 0.83 -14.51
N THR A 39 11.35 0.72 -15.83
CA THR A 39 10.47 -0.12 -16.66
C THR A 39 10.97 -1.56 -16.74
N GLU A 40 12.12 -1.84 -16.13
CA GLU A 40 12.69 -3.17 -16.06
C GLU A 40 11.74 -4.14 -15.35
N PRO A 41 11.42 -5.30 -15.97
CA PRO A 41 10.58 -6.32 -15.36
C PRO A 41 11.11 -6.72 -13.97
N GLY A 42 10.24 -6.75 -12.97
CA GLY A 42 10.60 -7.08 -11.58
C GLY A 42 11.08 -5.88 -10.76
N ASN A 43 11.23 -4.69 -11.36
CA ASN A 43 11.59 -3.45 -10.69
C ASN A 43 10.61 -2.30 -10.96
N THR A 44 9.46 -2.58 -11.57
CA THR A 44 8.42 -1.58 -11.78
C THR A 44 7.84 -1.10 -10.43
N PRO A 45 7.19 0.07 -10.38
CA PRO A 45 6.49 0.51 -9.17
C PRO A 45 5.49 -0.52 -8.64
N ARG A 46 4.80 -1.24 -9.54
CA ARG A 46 3.90 -2.33 -9.19
C ARG A 46 4.66 -3.49 -8.54
N ASP A 47 5.78 -3.91 -9.12
CA ASP A 47 6.56 -5.04 -8.60
C ASP A 47 7.10 -4.75 -7.20
N ARG A 48 7.63 -3.55 -6.97
CA ARG A 48 8.09 -3.10 -5.65
C ARG A 48 6.94 -3.08 -4.64
N CYS A 49 5.80 -2.51 -5.00
CA CYS A 49 4.62 -2.49 -4.15
C CYS A 49 4.15 -3.90 -3.77
N CYS A 50 4.00 -4.77 -4.76
CA CYS A 50 3.52 -6.13 -4.53
C CYS A 50 4.53 -6.95 -3.73
N LYS A 51 5.84 -6.74 -3.94
CA LYS A 51 6.87 -7.37 -3.13
C LYS A 51 6.71 -7.04 -1.64
N GLU A 52 6.49 -5.78 -1.28
CA GLU A 52 6.29 -5.38 0.12
C GLU A 52 5.04 -6.03 0.73
N LEU A 53 3.95 -6.16 -0.04
CA LEU A 53 2.76 -6.91 0.39
C LEU A 53 3.01 -8.42 0.55
N TYR A 54 3.83 -9.01 -0.33
CA TYR A 54 4.22 -10.42 -0.23
C TYR A 54 5.09 -10.69 0.99
N ASP A 55 6.07 -9.82 1.24
CA ASP A 55 7.02 -9.90 2.36
C ASP A 55 6.31 -9.71 3.71
N ALA A 56 5.20 -8.97 3.75
CA ALA A 56 4.30 -8.94 4.90
C ALA A 56 3.61 -10.31 5.07
N SER A 57 3.55 -10.80 6.32
CA SER A 57 2.85 -12.04 6.65
C SER A 57 1.37 -11.97 6.22
N GLN A 58 0.78 -13.10 5.85
CA GLN A 58 -0.62 -13.16 5.45
C GLN A 58 -1.56 -12.49 6.47
N HIS A 59 -1.32 -12.69 7.76
CA HIS A 59 -2.12 -12.11 8.85
C HIS A 59 -1.92 -10.59 9.00
N CYS A 60 -0.79 -10.02 8.58
CA CYS A 60 -0.52 -8.57 8.71
C CYS A 60 -0.77 -7.75 7.44
N ARG A 61 -1.01 -8.37 6.27
CA ARG A 61 -1.22 -7.64 5.01
C ARG A 61 -2.31 -6.56 5.08
N CYS A 62 -3.46 -6.87 5.69
CA CYS A 62 -4.52 -5.87 5.83
C CYS A 62 -4.14 -4.73 6.77
N GLU A 63 -3.35 -5.01 7.81
CA GLU A 63 -2.86 -3.98 8.71
C GLU A 63 -1.80 -3.10 8.06
N ALA A 64 -0.93 -3.69 7.23
CA ALA A 64 -0.01 -2.92 6.39
C ALA A 64 -0.77 -1.95 5.46
N VAL A 65 -1.86 -2.41 4.84
CA VAL A 65 -2.73 -1.54 4.04
C VAL A 65 -3.39 -0.45 4.89
N ARG A 66 -3.86 -0.76 6.12
CA ARG A 66 -4.41 0.25 7.04
C ARG A 66 -3.41 1.34 7.39
N TYR A 67 -2.17 0.98 7.75
CA TYR A 67 -1.11 1.96 8.01
C TYR A 67 -0.82 2.81 6.78
N PHE A 68 -0.76 2.17 5.62
CA PHE A 68 -0.45 2.86 4.38
C PHE A 68 -1.48 3.94 4.03
N ILE A 69 -2.79 3.63 4.14
CA ILE A 69 -3.87 4.57 3.85
C ILE A 69 -4.18 5.54 5.00
N GLY A 70 -3.78 5.20 6.22
CA GLY A 70 -4.06 5.94 7.45
C GLY A 70 -5.55 6.06 7.80
N ARG A 71 -5.81 6.59 8.99
CA ARG A 71 -7.16 6.84 9.50
C ARG A 71 -7.73 8.13 8.91
N ARG A 72 -9.03 8.12 8.60
CA ARG A 72 -9.74 9.34 8.14
C ARG A 72 -9.71 10.45 9.19
N SER A 73 -9.77 10.08 10.47
CA SER A 73 -9.77 10.99 11.61
C SER A 73 -8.40 11.60 11.93
N ASP A 74 -7.30 11.01 11.42
CA ASP A 74 -5.94 11.48 11.65
C ASP A 74 -5.15 11.53 10.33
N PRO A 75 -5.12 12.70 9.65
CA PRO A 75 -4.42 12.87 8.38
C PRO A 75 -2.92 12.61 8.44
N ASN A 76 -2.29 12.63 9.64
CA ASN A 76 -0.87 12.40 9.81
C ASN A 76 -0.52 10.92 9.97
N SER A 77 -1.52 10.06 10.15
CA SER A 77 -1.35 8.61 10.30
C SER A 77 -1.11 7.85 8.99
N SER A 78 -1.16 8.55 7.85
CA SER A 78 -1.09 7.97 6.50
C SER A 78 0.31 8.09 5.90
N VAL A 79 0.76 7.03 5.22
CA VAL A 79 1.97 7.06 4.38
C VAL A 79 1.71 7.76 3.03
N LEU A 80 0.46 7.72 2.55
CA LEU A 80 0.03 8.50 1.38
C LEU A 80 0.13 10.00 1.65
N LYS A 81 0.51 10.76 0.63
CA LYS A 81 0.69 12.22 0.70
C LYS A 81 -0.20 12.89 -0.33
N ASP A 82 -0.68 14.09 -0.02
CA ASP A 82 -1.27 14.95 -1.04
C ASP A 82 -0.17 15.35 -2.03
N LEU A 83 -0.49 15.20 -3.31
CA LEU A 83 0.39 15.56 -4.42
C LEU A 83 -0.31 16.63 -5.26
N PRO A 84 0.41 17.53 -5.94
CA PRO A 84 -0.19 18.52 -6.82
C PRO A 84 -1.09 17.84 -7.87
N GLY A 85 -2.39 18.19 -7.88
CA GLY A 85 -3.37 17.58 -8.79
C GLY A 85 -3.80 16.14 -8.43
N CYS A 86 -3.37 15.61 -7.28
CA CYS A 86 -3.62 14.23 -6.87
C CYS A 86 -3.91 14.17 -5.36
N PRO A 87 -5.17 14.42 -4.96
CA PRO A 87 -5.54 14.42 -3.55
C PRO A 87 -5.41 13.03 -2.94
N ARG A 88 -5.28 12.96 -1.62
CA ARG A 88 -5.07 11.69 -0.91
C ARG A 88 -6.27 10.75 -0.97
N GLU A 89 -7.51 11.25 -1.07
CA GLU A 89 -8.70 10.40 -0.98
C GLU A 89 -8.81 9.36 -2.13
N PRO A 90 -8.68 9.72 -3.41
CA PRO A 90 -8.58 8.74 -4.50
C PRO A 90 -7.44 7.74 -4.33
N GLN A 91 -6.28 8.19 -3.83
CA GLN A 91 -5.13 7.32 -3.52
C GLN A 91 -5.51 6.27 -2.46
N ARG A 92 -6.25 6.68 -1.41
CA ARG A 92 -6.73 5.79 -0.34
C ARG A 92 -7.71 4.75 -0.87
N ASP A 93 -8.66 5.15 -1.72
CA ASP A 93 -9.65 4.23 -2.27
C ASP A 93 -9.01 3.19 -3.18
N PHE A 94 -8.06 3.59 -4.04
CA PHE A 94 -7.29 2.65 -4.84
C PHE A 94 -6.40 1.73 -3.99
N ALA A 95 -5.76 2.26 -2.95
CA ALA A 95 -4.89 1.47 -2.09
C ALA A 95 -5.60 0.27 -1.41
N LYS A 96 -6.92 0.38 -1.17
CA LYS A 96 -7.74 -0.71 -0.61
C LYS A 96 -7.79 -1.95 -1.51
N VAL A 97 -7.63 -1.77 -2.83
CA VAL A 97 -7.69 -2.87 -3.79
C VAL A 97 -6.33 -3.44 -4.14
N LEU A 98 -5.22 -2.98 -3.53
CA LEU A 98 -3.89 -3.51 -3.83
C LEU A 98 -3.77 -5.03 -3.64
N VAL A 99 -4.48 -5.58 -2.65
CA VAL A 99 -4.46 -7.03 -2.35
C VAL A 99 -5.28 -7.89 -3.33
N THR A 100 -6.15 -7.29 -4.15
CA THR A 100 -7.14 -8.00 -4.96
C THR A 100 -6.58 -8.58 -6.26
N PRO A 101 -7.30 -9.51 -6.91
CA PRO A 101 -6.97 -9.93 -8.28
C PRO A 101 -6.97 -8.73 -9.23
N GLY A 102 -6.00 -8.68 -10.13
CA GLY A 102 -5.75 -7.52 -11.01
C GLY A 102 -4.61 -6.62 -10.53
N HIS A 103 -4.32 -6.62 -9.22
CA HIS A 103 -3.19 -5.91 -8.61
C HIS A 103 -2.15 -6.89 -8.09
N CYS A 104 -1.97 -7.02 -6.77
CA CYS A 104 -0.96 -7.91 -6.20
C CYS A 104 -1.48 -9.33 -5.92
N ASN A 105 -2.80 -9.53 -5.87
CA ASN A 105 -3.44 -10.84 -5.67
C ASN A 105 -2.82 -11.66 -4.52
N VAL A 106 -2.76 -11.06 -3.32
CA VAL A 106 -2.15 -11.68 -2.14
C VAL A 106 -3.22 -12.13 -1.14
N MET A 107 -3.10 -13.35 -0.61
CA MET A 107 -3.97 -13.84 0.45
C MET A 107 -3.83 -12.99 1.71
N THR A 108 -4.90 -12.75 2.45
CA THR A 108 -4.86 -11.97 3.69
C THR A 108 -5.30 -12.80 4.89
N VAL A 109 -5.47 -12.17 6.05
CA VAL A 109 -6.05 -12.77 7.26
C VAL A 109 -7.42 -13.43 7.00
N HIS A 110 -8.11 -13.06 5.93
CA HIS A 110 -9.40 -13.62 5.54
C HIS A 110 -9.29 -14.89 4.68
N ASN A 111 -8.08 -15.41 4.44
CA ASN A 111 -7.81 -16.50 3.49
C ASN A 111 -8.37 -16.22 2.08
N ALA A 112 -8.35 -14.95 1.69
CA ALA A 112 -8.81 -14.48 0.39
C ALA A 112 -8.09 -13.16 0.05
N PRO A 113 -8.04 -12.76 -1.24
CA PRO A 113 -7.35 -11.55 -1.69
C PRO A 113 -8.23 -10.30 -1.51
N TYR A 114 -8.66 -10.03 -0.28
CA TYR A 114 -9.37 -8.79 0.08
C TYR A 114 -9.08 -8.42 1.53
N CYS A 115 -9.42 -7.18 1.92
CA CYS A 115 -9.39 -6.71 3.30
C CYS A 115 -10.72 -6.06 3.67
N LEU A 116 -11.26 -6.39 4.84
CA LEU A 116 -12.48 -5.77 5.37
C LEU A 116 -12.14 -4.63 6.34
N GLY A 117 -13.00 -3.60 6.40
CA GLY A 117 -12.90 -2.56 7.43
C GLY A 117 -11.57 -1.80 7.39
N LEU A 118 -11.14 -1.35 6.22
CA LEU A 118 -9.94 -0.53 6.05
C LEU A 118 -10.17 0.96 6.39
N ASP A 119 -11.41 1.45 6.36
CA ASP A 119 -11.75 2.86 6.63
C ASP A 119 -11.99 3.21 8.12
N ILE A 120 -11.75 2.26 9.02
CA ILE A 120 -12.05 2.39 10.46
C ILE A 120 -10.91 3.14 11.18
#